data_AF-A0A7J2ZM49-F1
#
_entry.id   AF-A0A7J2ZM49-F1
#
_cell.length_a   1.000
_cell.length_b   1.000
_cell.length_c   1.000
_cell.angle_alpha   90.00
_cell.angle_beta   90.00
_cell.angle_gamma   90.00
#
_symmetry.space_group_name_H-M   'P 1'
#
loop_
_entity.id
_entity.type
_entity.pdbx_description
1 polymer ?
#
loop_
_entity_poly.entity_id
_entity_poly.type
_entity_poly.pdbx_seq_one_letter_code
_entity_poly.pdbx_strand_id
1 'polypeptide(L)' 'MKIKISATFKGQCTICGKNAVVFSAGDEKSKKVVTICKKCSIRLGNISLDEAIKKFGKKNENAFKNGVKIEKLAG' A
#
# COMPACT_ATOMS: atom_id res chain seq x y z
N MET A 1 7.76 13.74 -5.97
CA MET A 1 6.99 12.47 -6.04
C MET A 1 5.57 12.80 -5.59
N LYS A 2 4.53 12.25 -6.22
CA LYS A 2 3.13 12.57 -5.88
C LYS A 2 2.55 11.34 -5.19
N ILE A 3 2.76 11.30 -3.88
CA ILE A 3 2.34 10.19 -3.03
C ILE A 3 0.84 10.36 -2.75
N LYS A 4 0.06 9.33 -3.11
CA LYS A 4 -1.35 9.20 -2.75
C LYS A 4 -1.47 8.15 -1.66
N ILE A 5 -2.12 8.51 -0.56
CA ILE A 5 -2.47 7.60 0.53
C ILE A 5 -3.95 7.27 0.38
N SER A 6 -4.29 6.00 0.36
CA SER A 6 -5.66 5.51 0.34
C SER A 6 -6.17 5.29 1.76
N ALA A 7 -7.50 5.20 1.90
CA ALA A 7 -8.14 4.87 3.17
C ALA A 7 -7.59 3.59 3.81
N THR A 8 -7.75 3.46 5.13
CA THR A 8 -7.38 2.25 5.87
C THR A 8 -8.42 1.15 5.60
N PHE A 9 -7.98 -0.05 5.26
CA PHE A 9 -8.84 -1.23 5.04
C PHE A 9 -8.24 -2.47 5.69
N LYS A 10 -9.02 -3.54 5.87
CA LYS A 10 -8.48 -4.83 6.31
C LYS A 10 -7.87 -5.55 5.12
N GLY A 11 -6.59 -5.91 5.23
CA GLY A 11 -5.85 -6.56 4.16
C GLY A 11 -4.49 -7.05 4.61
N GLN A 12 -3.75 -7.67 3.69
CA GLN A 12 -2.43 -8.19 3.98
C GLN A 12 -1.38 -7.09 3.93
N CYS A 13 -0.56 -6.97 4.99
CA CYS A 13 0.56 -6.05 4.99
C CYS A 13 1.70 -6.58 4.10
N THR A 14 2.19 -5.76 3.17
CA THR A 14 3.32 -6.12 2.29
C THR A 14 4.62 -6.33 3.05
N ILE A 15 4.79 -5.71 4.23
CA ILE A 15 6.03 -5.77 5.01
C ILE A 15 6.08 -7.03 5.87
N CYS A 16 5.00 -7.33 6.61
CA CYS A 16 5.00 -8.43 7.57
C CYS A 16 4.15 -9.63 7.15
N GLY A 17 3.45 -9.57 6.01
CA GLY A 17 2.60 -10.64 5.49
C GLY A 17 1.33 -10.92 6.30
N LYS A 18 1.11 -10.21 7.41
CA LYS A 18 -0.05 -10.43 8.30
C LYS A 18 -1.28 -9.70 7.80
N ASN A 19 -2.44 -10.34 7.92
CA ASN A 19 -3.74 -9.71 7.73
C ASN A 19 -4.06 -8.80 8.92
N ALA A 20 -4.18 -7.50 8.66
CA ALA A 20 -4.44 -6.49 9.67
C ALA A 20 -5.14 -5.27 9.05
N VAL A 21 -5.45 -4.27 9.87
CA VAL A 21 -5.82 -2.95 9.35
C VAL A 21 -4.58 -2.30 8.74
N VAL A 22 -4.63 -2.11 7.42
CA VAL A 22 -3.55 -1.61 6.58
C VAL A 22 -4.01 -0.38 5.80
N PHE A 23 -3.08 0.46 5.39
CA PHE A 23 -3.32 1.51 4.41
C PHE A 23 -2.41 1.31 3.20
N SER A 24 -2.88 1.72 2.04
CA SER A 24 -2.07 1.73 0.83
C SER A 24 -1.48 3.12 0.63
N ALA A 25 -0.19 3.18 0.36
CA ALA A 25 0.48 4.37 -0.12
C ALA A 25 1.08 4.06 -1.49
N GLY A 26 0.88 4.94 -2.46
CA GLY A 26 1.43 4.76 -3.79
C GLY A 26 1.94 6.06 -4.40
N ASP A 27 2.97 5.95 -5.24
CA ASP A 27 3.46 7.06 -6.04
C ASP A 27 2.88 6.95 -7.45
N GLU A 28 2.11 7.96 -7.86
CA GLU A 28 1.42 7.97 -9.15
C GLU A 28 2.40 8.03 -10.34
N LYS A 29 3.57 8.65 -10.14
CA LYS A 29 4.63 8.76 -11.15
C LYS A 29 5.30 7.41 -11.40
N SER A 30 5.69 6.73 -10.34
CA SER A 30 6.40 5.45 -10.39
C SER A 30 5.46 4.25 -10.54
N LYS A 31 4.15 4.47 -10.43
CA LYS A 31 3.11 3.44 -10.37
C LYS A 31 3.40 2.36 -9.32
N LYS A 32 4.10 2.73 -8.25
CA LYS A 32 4.44 1.84 -7.13
C LYS A 32 3.42 1.98 -6.04
N VAL A 33 2.97 0.87 -5.47
CA VAL A 33 2.04 0.84 -4.33
C VAL A 33 2.59 -0.09 -3.26
N VAL A 34 2.49 0.34 -2.01
CA VAL A 34 2.85 -0.44 -0.82
C VAL A 34 1.66 -0.47 0.15
N THR A 35 1.38 -1.63 0.74
CA THR A 35 0.33 -1.79 1.75
C THR A 35 0.96 -2.01 3.11
N ILE A 36 0.72 -1.11 4.06
CA ILE A 36 1.42 -1.06 5.35
C ILE A 36 0.41 -1.16 6.49
N CYS A 37 0.64 -2.05 7.46
CA CYS A 37 -0.18 -2.11 8.68
C CYS A 37 0.26 -1.05 9.68
N LYS A 38 -0.66 -0.64 10.57
CA LYS A 38 -0.36 0.35 11.64
C LYS A 38 0.90 0.00 12.44
N LYS A 39 1.10 -1.28 12.79
CA LYS A 39 2.29 -1.75 13.52
C LYS A 39 3.59 -1.55 12.72
N CYS A 40 3.59 -1.93 11.44
CA CYS A 40 4.75 -1.71 10.58
C CYS A 40 4.98 -0.22 10.32
N SER A 41 3.93 0.59 10.17
CA SER A 41 4.04 2.03 10.02
C SER A 41 4.71 2.69 11.23
N ILE A 42 4.33 2.28 12.44
CA ILE A 42 4.95 2.78 13.69
C ILE A 42 6.40 2.30 13.80
N ARG A 43 6.67 1.04 13.44
CA ARG A 43 8.05 0.49 13.43
C ARG A 43 8.94 1.16 12.40
N LEU A 44 8.37 1.57 11.27
CA LEU A 44 8.99 2.39 10.24
C LEU A 44 9.02 3.87 10.62
N GLY A 45 8.73 4.29 11.86
CA GLY A 45 8.49 5.68 12.27
C GLY A 45 9.56 6.74 11.94
N ASN A 46 10.69 6.35 11.32
CA ASN A 46 11.73 7.24 10.79
C ASN A 46 11.98 7.10 9.27
N ILE A 47 11.32 6.14 8.60
CA ILE A 47 11.47 5.88 7.18
C ILE A 47 10.33 6.62 6.47
N SER A 48 10.70 7.63 5.68
CA SER A 48 9.77 8.37 4.83
C SER A 48 8.94 7.42 3.97
N LEU A 49 7.64 7.71 3.82
CA LEU A 49 6.73 6.95 2.95
C LEU A 49 7.30 6.78 1.53
N ASP A 50 8.06 7.77 1.05
CA ASP A 50 8.78 7.71 -0.22
C ASP A 50 9.76 6.53 -0.31
N GLU A 51 10.55 6.34 0.75
CA GLU A 51 11.53 5.27 0.82
C GLU A 51 10.86 3.92 1.04
N ALA A 52 9.76 3.89 1.80
CA ALA A 52 8.92 2.70 1.92
C ALA A 52 8.34 2.27 0.57
N ILE A 53 7.86 3.22 -0.25
CA ILE A 53 7.36 2.96 -1.61
C ILE A 53 8.51 2.53 -2.53
N LYS A 54 9.72 3.08 -2.39
CA LYS A 54 10.87 2.66 -3.20
C LYS A 54 11.34 1.25 -2.87
N LYS A 55 11.47 0.91 -1.58
CA LYS A 55 11.98 -0.38 -1.08
C LYS A 55 10.95 -1.50 -1.12
N PHE A 56 9.72 -1.23 -0.69
CA PHE A 56 8.67 -2.24 -0.54
C PHE A 56 7.51 -2.05 -1.52
N GLY A 57 7.45 -0.91 -2.22
CA GLY A 57 6.42 -0.67 -3.21
C GLY A 57 6.60 -1.58 -4.41
N LYS A 58 5.57 -2.35 -4.72
CA LYS A 58 5.49 -3.15 -5.93
C LYS A 58 4.92 -2.27 -7.04
N LYS A 59 5.48 -2.39 -8.26
CA LYS A 59 4.86 -1.79 -9.44
C LYS A 59 3.50 -2.42 -9.61
N ASN A 60 2.46 -1.60 -9.53
CA ASN A 60 1.09 -2.02 -9.73
C ASN A 60 0.43 -0.99 -10.63
N GLU A 61 0.66 -1.13 -11.94
CA GLU A 61 0.02 -0.28 -12.96
C GLU A 61 -1.50 -0.38 -12.93
N ASN A 62 -2.03 -1.51 -12.46
CA ASN A 62 -3.47 -1.77 -12.34
C ASN A 62 -4.11 -1.07 -11.13
N ALA A 63 -3.37 -0.83 -10.04
CA ALA A 63 -3.87 -0.09 -8.88
C ALA A 63 -4.23 1.37 -9.20
N PHE A 64 -3.71 1.91 -10.30
CA PHE A 64 -4.01 3.26 -10.79
C PHE A 64 -4.89 3.28 -12.04
N LYS A 65 -5.06 2.15 -12.74
CA LYS A 65 -5.92 2.05 -13.94
C LYS A 65 -7.38 1.76 -13.59
N ASN A 66 -7.63 0.95 -12.57
CA ASN A 66 -8.97 0.70 -12.07
C ASN A 66 -9.01 1.15 -10.61
N GLY A 67 -9.77 2.21 -10.31
CA GLY A 67 -10.22 2.44 -8.94
C GLY A 67 -10.80 1.13 -8.42
N VAL A 68 -10.28 0.67 -7.28
CA VAL A 68 -10.51 -0.64 -6.64
C VAL A 68 -11.83 -1.28 -7.11
N LYS A 69 -11.78 -2.14 -8.12
CA LYS A 69 -12.88 -3.08 -8.38
C LYS A 69 -12.77 -4.12 -7.27
N ILE A 70 -13.60 -3.94 -6.25
CA ILE A 70 -13.92 -4.98 -5.29
C ILE A 70 -14.71 -6.02 -6.09
N GLU A 71 -14.02 -6.86 -6.86
CA GLU A 71 -14.62 -8.11 -7.31
C GLU A 71 -14.80 -8.94 -6.04
N LYS A 72 -16.04 -8.94 -5.55
CA LYS A 72 -16.55 -9.90 -4.59
C LYS A 72 -16.04 -11.27 -5.03
N LEU A 73 -15.14 -11.87 -4.24
CA LEU A 73 -14.93 -13.31 -4.25
C LEU A 73 -16.27 -13.94 -3.82
N ALA A 74 -17.10 -14.23 -4.82
CA ALA A 74 -18.17 -15.20 -4.70
C ALA A 74 -17.55 -16.55 -5.11
N GLY A 75 -17.42 -17.42 -4.13
CA GLY A 75 -17.04 -18.83 -4.26
C GLY A 75 -17.57 -19.55 -3.03
#